data_AF-A0A7J3W5L7-F1
#
_entry.id   AF-A0A7J3W5L7-F1
#
_cell.length_a   1.000
_cell.length_b   1.000
_cell.length_c   1.000
_cell.angle_alpha   90.00
_cell.angle_beta   90.00
_cell.angle_gamma   90.00
#
_symmetry.space_group_name_H-M   'P 1'
#
loop_
_entity.id
_entity.type
_entity.pdbx_description
1 polymer ?
#
loop_
_entity_poly.entity_id
_entity_poly.type
_entity_poly.pdbx_seq_one_letter_code
_entity_poly.pdbx_strand_id
1 'polypeptide(L)'
;MDLKKFNATILFCFLLFSISFGQPANETSSLLGGIASIVFILAFVVILLILGGVIKKVRGGIPGFLIFFIVLVLVLFIIPMFIPYPQYIEVPENFKVAPLPSYAAQVFMMLGLPEEWMYVPAIIYLFILPFAAIYTLVWGFLQSLGMFTNVPSSINRVLAFIVAFLTIPMGWFVKLVWLLFSFMGAWSVAVFVATFVVGIFFRGYSVAKKEYSVALQTYESLQKDLQNKLSELQRKADELSQEDIEREVNRLAEKYGGLYPTVKDLAAKVVGAKSVDEKRKLVKEFKLS
;
A
#
# COMPACT_ATOMS: atom_id res chain seq x y z
N MET A 1 -1.97 17.50 -48.76
CA MET A 1 -2.04 18.48 -47.66
C MET A 1 -1.31 17.88 -46.47
N ASP A 2 -0.23 18.50 -46.00
CA ASP A 2 0.62 17.95 -44.94
C ASP A 2 -0.18 17.69 -43.66
N LEU A 3 -0.29 16.43 -43.23
CA LEU A 3 -0.98 16.04 -41.99
C LEU A 3 -0.45 16.81 -40.76
N LYS A 4 0.83 17.22 -40.80
CA LYS A 4 1.45 18.03 -39.73
C LYS A 4 0.86 19.43 -39.61
N LYS A 5 0.48 20.06 -40.73
CA LYS A 5 -0.13 21.40 -40.72
C LYS A 5 -1.59 21.37 -40.30
N PHE A 6 -2.30 20.28 -40.63
CA PHE A 6 -3.70 20.09 -40.23
C PHE A 6 -3.86 19.90 -38.70
N ASN A 7 -2.92 19.18 -38.07
CA ASN A 7 -2.94 18.95 -36.62
C ASN A 7 -2.72 20.22 -35.79
N ALA A 8 -1.84 21.13 -36.22
CA ALA A 8 -1.56 22.36 -35.49
C ALA A 8 -2.77 23.30 -35.47
N THR A 9 -3.46 23.44 -36.61
CA THR A 9 -4.64 24.32 -36.72
C THR A 9 -5.82 23.78 -35.93
N ILE A 10 -6.04 22.46 -35.92
CA ILE A 10 -7.10 21.84 -35.10
C ILE A 10 -6.81 22.03 -33.60
N LEU A 11 -5.57 21.80 -33.18
CA LEU A 11 -5.18 21.94 -31.77
C LEU A 11 -5.29 23.40 -31.30
N PHE A 12 -4.97 24.36 -32.17
CA PHE A 12 -5.14 25.79 -31.91
C PHE A 12 -6.62 26.21 -31.83
N CYS A 13 -7.47 25.74 -32.75
CA CYS A 13 -8.91 26.00 -32.70
C CYS A 13 -9.56 25.40 -31.45
N PHE A 14 -9.13 24.22 -31.01
CA PHE A 14 -9.60 23.60 -29.76
C PHE A 14 -9.19 24.40 -28.52
N LEU A 15 -7.95 24.90 -28.48
CA LEU A 15 -7.46 25.77 -27.41
C LEU A 15 -8.24 27.09 -27.32
N LEU A 16 -8.54 27.71 -28.47
CA LEU A 16 -9.37 28.92 -28.50
C LEU A 16 -10.80 28.64 -28.04
N PHE A 17 -11.36 27.49 -28.41
CA PHE A 17 -12.72 27.10 -28.00
C PHE A 17 -12.81 26.78 -26.50
N SER A 18 -11.75 26.28 -25.87
CA SER A 18 -11.71 26.06 -24.43
C SER A 18 -11.72 27.35 -23.60
N ILE A 19 -11.24 28.47 -24.18
CA ILE A 19 -11.25 29.78 -23.50
C ILE A 19 -12.68 30.35 -23.45
N SER A 20 -13.52 30.05 -24.45
CA SER A 20 -14.92 30.51 -24.49
C SER A 20 -15.85 29.85 -23.45
N PHE A 21 -15.50 28.70 -22.89
CA PHE A 21 -16.32 28.03 -21.86
C PHE A 21 -15.96 28.43 -20.41
N GLY A 22 -14.91 29.25 -20.22
CA GLY A 22 -14.47 29.70 -18.91
C GLY A 22 -15.27 30.87 -18.31
N GLN A 23 -16.34 31.33 -18.97
CA GLN A 23 -17.16 32.45 -18.45
C GLN A 23 -18.23 31.95 -17.46
N PRO A 24 -18.47 32.68 -16.35
CA PRO A 24 -19.43 32.27 -15.34
C PRO A 24 -20.85 32.38 -15.90
N ALA A 25 -21.52 31.23 -16.01
CA ALA A 25 -22.90 31.15 -16.44
C ALA A 25 -23.77 30.73 -15.25
N ASN A 26 -24.85 31.49 -15.02
CA ASN A 26 -25.76 31.37 -13.87
C ASN A 26 -26.27 29.93 -13.62
N GLU A 27 -26.58 29.65 -12.36
CA GLU A 27 -26.55 28.35 -11.66
C GLU A 27 -27.11 27.09 -12.38
N THR A 28 -28.04 27.17 -13.33
CA THR A 28 -28.54 26.00 -14.11
C THR A 28 -27.68 25.64 -15.32
N SER A 29 -26.90 26.58 -15.84
CA SER A 29 -25.92 26.35 -16.91
C SER A 29 -24.60 25.76 -16.40
N SER A 30 -24.42 25.67 -15.08
CA SER A 30 -23.22 25.12 -14.44
C SER A 30 -23.06 23.61 -14.66
N LEU A 31 -24.15 22.84 -14.64
CA LEU A 31 -24.12 21.39 -14.88
C LEU A 31 -23.84 21.06 -16.34
N LEU A 32 -24.50 21.75 -17.27
CA LEU A 32 -24.27 21.57 -18.72
C LEU A 32 -22.87 22.07 -19.13
N GLY A 33 -22.40 23.18 -18.58
CA GLY A 33 -21.02 23.66 -18.77
C GLY A 33 -19.98 22.71 -18.18
N GLY A 34 -20.27 22.12 -17.02
CA GLY A 34 -19.44 21.07 -16.41
C GLY A 34 -19.36 19.82 -17.29
N ILE A 35 -20.51 19.30 -17.74
CA ILE A 35 -20.57 18.12 -18.63
C ILE A 35 -19.88 18.39 -19.97
N ALA A 36 -20.07 19.56 -20.57
CA ALA A 36 -19.39 19.95 -21.81
C ALA A 36 -17.86 19.98 -21.63
N SER A 37 -17.38 20.52 -20.51
CA SER A 37 -15.95 20.53 -20.16
C SER A 37 -15.40 19.11 -19.98
N ILE A 38 -16.15 18.20 -19.36
CA ILE A 38 -15.77 16.78 -19.19
C ILE A 38 -15.67 16.08 -20.54
N VAL A 39 -16.71 16.19 -21.37
CA VAL A 39 -16.76 15.56 -22.70
C VAL A 39 -15.60 16.06 -23.54
N PHE A 40 -15.28 17.34 -23.43
CA PHE A 40 -14.15 17.94 -24.12
C PHE A 40 -12.80 17.42 -23.63
N ILE A 41 -12.58 17.34 -22.31
CA ILE A 41 -11.34 16.77 -21.73
C ILE A 41 -11.19 15.30 -22.14
N LEU A 42 -12.27 14.51 -22.09
CA LEU A 42 -12.25 13.12 -22.52
C LEU A 42 -11.93 12.99 -24.01
N ALA A 43 -12.55 13.81 -24.87
CA ALA A 43 -12.25 13.84 -26.30
C ALA A 43 -10.79 14.23 -26.55
N PHE A 44 -10.28 15.23 -25.83
CA PHE A 44 -8.90 15.70 -25.93
C PHE A 44 -7.89 14.63 -25.49
N VAL A 45 -8.14 13.95 -24.37
CA VAL A 45 -7.32 12.83 -23.90
C VAL A 45 -7.32 11.68 -24.91
N VAL A 46 -8.48 11.32 -25.47
CA VAL A 46 -8.56 10.29 -26.52
C VAL A 46 -7.76 10.70 -27.77
N ILE A 47 -7.87 11.96 -28.20
CA ILE A 47 -7.09 12.49 -29.32
C ILE A 47 -5.58 12.45 -29.03
N LEU A 48 -5.14 12.82 -27.82
CA LEU A 48 -3.74 12.73 -27.41
C LEU A 48 -3.24 11.28 -27.38
N LEU A 49 -4.06 10.33 -26.94
CA LEU A 49 -3.71 8.90 -26.96
C LEU A 49 -3.58 8.36 -28.40
N ILE A 50 -4.42 8.84 -29.32
CA ILE A 50 -4.33 8.50 -30.76
C ILE A 50 -3.08 9.12 -31.37
N LEU A 51 -2.85 10.42 -31.17
CA LEU A 51 -1.71 11.15 -31.72
C LEU A 51 -0.38 10.67 -31.14
N GLY A 52 -0.36 10.31 -29.86
CA GLY A 52 0.81 9.79 -29.18
C GLY A 52 1.17 8.34 -29.52
N GLY A 53 0.41 7.69 -30.40
CA GLY A 53 0.67 6.31 -30.82
C GLY A 53 0.48 5.26 -29.72
N VAL A 54 -0.13 5.65 -28.59
CA VAL A 54 -0.47 4.74 -27.49
C VAL A 54 -1.55 3.77 -27.95
N ILE A 55 -2.50 4.24 -28.76
CA ILE A 55 -3.46 3.40 -29.47
C ILE A 55 -2.82 2.89 -30.77
N LYS A 56 -1.99 1.84 -30.67
CA LYS A 56 -1.66 1.04 -31.87
C LYS A 56 -2.94 0.36 -32.35
N LYS A 57 -3.14 0.21 -33.67
CA LYS A 57 -4.25 -0.59 -34.24
C LYS A 57 -4.11 -2.04 -33.77
N VAL A 58 -4.67 -2.36 -32.61
CA VAL A 58 -4.66 -3.72 -32.08
C VAL A 58 -5.75 -4.50 -32.82
N ARG A 59 -5.35 -5.46 -33.66
CA ARG A 59 -6.24 -6.54 -34.10
C ARG A 59 -6.50 -7.45 -32.89
N GLY A 60 -7.44 -7.07 -32.04
CA GLY A 60 -7.89 -7.89 -30.91
C GLY A 60 -7.94 -7.14 -29.58
N GLY A 61 -9.13 -6.65 -29.23
CA GLY A 61 -9.47 -6.17 -27.89
C GLY A 61 -8.87 -4.82 -27.48
N ILE A 62 -9.58 -4.12 -26.59
CA ILE A 62 -9.06 -2.93 -25.92
C ILE A 62 -8.03 -3.41 -24.88
N PRO A 63 -6.77 -2.94 -24.91
CA PRO A 63 -5.78 -3.34 -23.92
C PRO A 63 -6.23 -2.91 -22.52
N GLY A 64 -6.17 -3.80 -21.53
CA GLY A 64 -6.66 -3.54 -20.18
C GLY A 64 -6.03 -2.31 -19.52
N PHE A 65 -4.78 -1.97 -19.88
CA PHE A 65 -4.12 -0.74 -19.46
C PHE A 65 -4.87 0.53 -19.91
N LEU A 66 -5.49 0.52 -21.10
CA LEU A 66 -6.23 1.66 -21.64
C LEU A 66 -7.57 1.83 -20.91
N ILE A 67 -8.23 0.73 -20.54
CA ILE A 67 -9.42 0.77 -19.68
C ILE A 67 -9.06 1.35 -18.31
N PHE A 68 -8.00 0.83 -17.68
CA PHE A 68 -7.50 1.35 -16.41
C PHE A 68 -7.16 2.85 -16.50
N PHE A 69 -6.51 3.27 -17.58
CA PHE A 69 -6.17 4.67 -17.81
C PHE A 69 -7.41 5.56 -17.99
N ILE A 70 -8.41 5.12 -18.77
CA ILE A 70 -9.67 5.86 -18.93
C ILE A 70 -10.40 5.98 -17.59
N VAL A 71 -10.46 4.89 -16.81
CA VAL A 71 -11.05 4.91 -15.47
C VAL A 71 -10.28 5.87 -14.56
N LEU A 72 -8.95 5.85 -14.60
CA LEU A 72 -8.10 6.76 -13.82
C LEU A 72 -8.36 8.22 -14.20
N VAL A 73 -8.43 8.54 -15.50
CA VAL A 73 -8.76 9.88 -15.98
C VAL A 73 -10.18 10.28 -15.57
N LEU A 74 -11.17 9.39 -15.71
CA LEU A 74 -12.52 9.65 -15.23
C LEU A 74 -12.53 9.94 -13.73
N VAL A 75 -11.90 9.12 -12.91
CA VAL A 75 -11.78 9.31 -11.47
C VAL A 75 -11.11 10.64 -11.15
N LEU A 76 -9.99 10.96 -11.80
CA LEU A 76 -9.18 12.13 -11.51
C LEU A 76 -9.82 13.45 -11.95
N PHE A 77 -10.69 13.43 -12.98
CA PHE A 77 -11.34 14.63 -13.51
C PHE A 77 -12.82 14.76 -13.08
N ILE A 78 -13.53 13.64 -12.88
CA ILE A 78 -14.94 13.63 -12.50
C ILE A 78 -15.13 13.80 -11.00
N ILE A 79 -14.39 13.05 -10.17
CA ILE A 79 -14.58 13.09 -8.71
C ILE A 79 -14.37 14.51 -8.14
N PRO A 80 -13.36 15.30 -8.56
CA PRO A 80 -13.19 16.66 -8.05
C PRO A 80 -14.39 17.60 -8.28
N MET A 81 -15.25 17.35 -9.27
CA MET A 81 -16.44 18.18 -9.47
C MET A 81 -17.50 17.94 -8.40
N PHE A 82 -17.57 16.72 -7.85
CA PHE A 82 -18.50 16.38 -6.79
C PHE A 82 -18.00 16.75 -5.39
N ILE A 83 -16.70 17.05 -5.26
CA ILE A 83 -16.16 17.62 -4.03
C ILE A 83 -16.48 19.11 -4.05
N PRO A 84 -17.39 19.59 -3.17
CA PRO A 84 -17.66 21.01 -3.05
C PRO A 84 -16.33 21.70 -2.76
N TYR A 85 -16.11 22.86 -3.38
CA TYR A 85 -14.94 23.66 -3.04
C TYR A 85 -15.00 23.88 -1.52
N PRO A 86 -13.91 23.66 -0.77
CA PRO A 86 -13.85 24.22 0.56
C PRO A 86 -14.05 25.72 0.37
N GLN A 87 -15.25 26.21 0.70
CA GLN A 87 -15.60 27.61 0.55
C GLN A 87 -14.75 28.34 1.57
N TYR A 88 -13.58 28.78 1.10
CA TYR A 88 -12.62 29.62 1.78
C TYR A 88 -12.36 29.14 3.21
N ILE A 89 -11.43 28.19 3.37
CA ILE A 89 -10.63 28.20 4.59
C ILE A 89 -9.89 29.53 4.51
N GLU A 90 -10.47 30.57 5.12
CA GLU A 90 -9.81 31.85 5.37
C GLU A 90 -8.39 31.50 5.78
N VAL A 91 -7.42 32.10 5.09
CA VAL A 91 -6.01 31.77 5.36
C VAL A 91 -5.80 32.00 6.86
N PRO A 92 -5.39 30.96 7.62
CA PRO A 92 -5.26 31.10 9.07
C PRO A 92 -4.40 32.33 9.41
N GLU A 93 -4.78 33.11 10.41
CA GLU A 93 -4.10 34.38 10.72
C GLU A 93 -2.59 34.19 10.95
N ASN A 94 -2.17 33.03 11.46
CA ASN A 94 -0.76 32.68 11.63
C ASN A 94 0.01 32.46 10.30
N PHE A 95 -0.66 32.38 9.16
CA PHE A 95 -0.06 32.30 7.82
C PHE A 95 0.04 33.67 7.13
N LYS A 96 -0.61 34.71 7.67
CA LYS A 96 -0.56 36.10 7.17
C LYS A 96 0.60 36.90 7.78
N VAL A 97 1.80 36.32 7.83
CA VAL A 97 2.94 36.88 8.60
C VAL A 97 3.59 38.06 7.89
N ALA A 98 3.91 37.90 6.60
CA ALA A 98 4.61 38.93 5.84
C ALA A 98 3.93 39.13 4.47
N PRO A 99 3.35 40.30 4.19
CA PRO A 99 2.75 40.56 2.89
C PRO A 99 3.82 40.56 1.80
N LEU A 100 3.48 40.06 0.62
CA LEU A 100 4.34 40.15 -0.54
C LEU A 100 4.53 41.62 -0.96
N PRO A 101 5.68 41.97 -1.57
CA PRO A 101 5.84 43.26 -2.23
C PRO A 101 4.67 43.52 -3.19
N SER A 102 4.17 44.75 -3.22
CA SER A 102 2.98 45.13 -4.00
C SER A 102 3.05 44.73 -5.47
N TYR A 103 4.22 44.85 -6.10
CA TYR A 103 4.44 44.42 -7.49
C TYR A 103 4.21 42.91 -7.68
N ALA A 104 4.68 42.08 -6.74
CA ALA A 104 4.56 40.64 -6.82
C ALA A 104 3.11 40.21 -6.56
N ALA A 105 2.47 40.81 -5.54
CA ALA A 105 1.07 40.58 -5.24
C ALA A 105 0.17 40.91 -6.45
N GLN A 106 0.41 42.04 -7.13
CA GLN A 106 -0.34 42.42 -8.33
C GLN A 106 -0.19 41.39 -9.46
N VAL A 107 1.03 40.91 -9.73
CA VAL A 107 1.26 39.88 -10.74
C VAL A 107 0.48 38.61 -10.40
N PHE A 108 0.55 38.14 -9.16
CA PHE A 108 -0.16 36.93 -8.73
C PHE A 108 -1.69 37.08 -8.76
N MET A 109 -2.22 38.25 -8.38
CA MET A 109 -3.64 38.55 -8.51
C MET A 109 -4.09 38.61 -9.98
N MET A 110 -3.27 39.15 -10.88
CA MET A 110 -3.56 39.10 -12.33
C MET A 110 -3.57 37.67 -12.89
N LEU A 111 -2.87 36.74 -12.24
CA LEU A 111 -2.92 35.31 -12.55
C LEU A 111 -4.17 34.60 -11.97
N GLY A 112 -5.05 35.34 -11.29
CA GLY A 112 -6.29 34.82 -10.71
C GLY A 112 -6.13 34.24 -9.31
N LEU A 113 -5.02 34.52 -8.61
CA LEU A 113 -4.85 34.07 -7.22
C LEU A 113 -5.60 34.99 -6.24
N PRO A 114 -6.20 34.44 -5.16
CA PRO A 114 -6.86 35.23 -4.14
C PRO A 114 -5.90 36.18 -3.41
N GLU A 115 -6.40 37.36 -3.03
CA GLU A 115 -5.62 38.35 -2.27
C GLU A 115 -5.12 37.80 -0.93
N GLU A 116 -5.92 36.95 -0.26
CA GLU A 116 -5.55 36.34 1.02
C GLU A 116 -4.28 35.47 0.94
N TRP A 117 -3.90 35.03 -0.25
CA TRP A 117 -2.71 34.21 -0.45
C TRP A 117 -1.44 35.05 -0.57
N MET A 118 -1.54 36.39 -0.65
CA MET A 118 -0.42 37.30 -0.89
C MET A 118 0.46 37.53 0.35
N TYR A 119 0.59 36.51 1.20
CA TYR A 119 1.41 36.52 2.39
C TYR A 119 2.38 35.34 2.37
N VAL A 120 3.54 35.52 3.00
CA VAL A 120 4.45 34.43 3.34
C VAL A 120 4.10 33.97 4.76
N PRO A 121 3.91 32.66 5.01
CA PRO A 121 4.16 31.54 4.10
C PRO A 121 2.94 31.06 3.26
N ALA A 122 1.78 31.74 3.35
CA ALA A 122 0.56 31.34 2.65
C ALA A 122 0.76 31.01 1.16
N ILE A 123 1.39 31.91 0.39
CA ILE A 123 1.66 31.72 -1.04
C ILE A 123 2.50 30.46 -1.33
N ILE A 124 3.41 30.11 -0.41
CA ILE A 124 4.30 28.96 -0.58
C ILE A 124 3.48 27.67 -0.48
N TYR A 125 2.65 27.56 0.55
CA TYR A 125 1.87 26.36 0.84
C TYR A 125 0.65 26.21 -0.07
N LEU A 126 -0.04 27.31 -0.37
CA LEU A 126 -1.30 27.29 -1.11
C LEU A 126 -1.12 27.34 -2.62
N PHE A 127 0.02 27.83 -3.11
CA PHE A 127 0.29 27.97 -4.54
C PHE A 127 1.58 27.32 -5.00
N ILE A 128 2.75 27.74 -4.49
CA ILE A 128 4.05 27.32 -5.06
C ILE A 128 4.28 25.82 -4.93
N LEU A 129 4.09 25.25 -3.74
CA LEU A 129 4.28 23.82 -3.49
C LEU A 129 3.34 22.96 -4.35
N PRO A 130 2.03 23.22 -4.38
CA PRO A 130 1.15 22.46 -5.26
C PRO A 130 1.45 22.67 -6.75
N PHE A 131 1.99 23.83 -7.14
CA PHE A 131 2.35 24.12 -8.53
C PHE A 131 3.52 23.27 -8.96
N ALA A 132 4.56 23.23 -8.12
CA ALA A 132 5.69 22.35 -8.31
C ALA A 132 5.25 20.88 -8.39
N ALA A 133 4.33 20.45 -7.52
CA ALA A 133 3.83 19.08 -7.52
C ALA A 133 3.11 18.70 -8.83
N ILE A 134 2.16 19.51 -9.29
CA ILE A 134 1.43 19.26 -10.56
C ILE A 134 2.41 19.33 -11.74
N TYR A 135 3.29 20.34 -11.76
CA TYR A 135 4.32 20.48 -12.77
C TYR A 135 5.19 19.22 -12.88
N THR A 136 5.71 18.72 -11.75
CA THR A 136 6.54 17.52 -11.73
C THR A 136 5.77 16.27 -12.13
N LEU A 137 4.52 16.12 -11.69
CA LEU A 137 3.66 15.00 -12.08
C LEU A 137 3.41 14.99 -13.58
N VAL A 138 2.97 16.11 -14.15
CA VAL A 138 2.72 16.23 -15.59
C VAL A 138 4.02 16.01 -16.37
N TRP A 139 5.14 16.55 -15.91
CA TRP A 139 6.43 16.34 -16.55
C TRP A 139 6.84 14.87 -16.55
N GLY A 140 6.78 14.19 -15.40
CA GLY A 140 7.09 12.77 -15.28
C GLY A 140 6.16 11.91 -16.13
N PHE A 141 4.88 12.28 -16.18
CA PHE A 141 3.89 11.62 -17.03
C PHE A 141 4.22 11.78 -18.53
N LEU A 142 4.46 13.00 -19.01
CA LEU A 142 4.86 13.27 -20.39
C LEU A 142 6.15 12.52 -20.78
N GLN A 143 7.10 12.44 -19.85
CA GLN A 143 8.35 11.68 -20.04
C GLN A 143 8.08 10.17 -20.14
N SER A 144 7.22 9.63 -19.27
CA SER A 144 6.88 8.20 -19.25
C SER A 144 6.12 7.74 -20.49
N LEU A 145 5.26 8.59 -21.06
CA LEU A 145 4.50 8.27 -22.27
C LEU A 145 5.38 8.14 -23.50
N GLY A 146 6.59 8.69 -23.48
CA GLY A 146 7.50 8.65 -24.63
C GLY A 146 6.92 9.31 -25.89
N MET A 147 5.87 10.14 -25.74
CA MET A 147 5.14 10.77 -26.85
C MET A 147 6.05 11.65 -27.71
N PHE A 148 7.12 12.16 -27.09
CA PHE A 148 8.12 13.03 -27.68
C PHE A 148 9.53 12.42 -27.58
N THR A 149 9.68 11.11 -27.79
CA THR A 149 10.98 10.40 -27.74
C THR A 149 12.05 10.99 -28.66
N ASN A 150 11.65 11.61 -29.78
CA ASN A 150 12.57 12.22 -30.75
C ASN A 150 12.79 13.73 -30.52
N VAL A 151 12.28 14.28 -29.42
CA VAL A 151 12.30 15.72 -29.14
C VAL A 151 13.13 15.98 -27.87
N PRO A 152 13.87 17.09 -27.80
CA PRO A 152 14.60 17.46 -26.58
C PRO A 152 13.70 17.44 -25.33
N SER A 153 14.21 16.90 -24.23
CA SER A 153 13.48 16.78 -22.95
C SER A 153 13.00 18.12 -22.37
N SER A 154 13.60 19.23 -22.80
CA SER A 154 13.16 20.59 -22.49
C SER A 154 11.74 20.88 -22.96
N ILE A 155 11.29 20.30 -24.07
CA ILE A 155 9.93 20.52 -24.58
C ILE A 155 8.89 19.89 -23.64
N ASN A 156 9.18 18.71 -23.08
CA ASN A 156 8.30 18.10 -22.07
C ASN A 156 8.21 18.96 -20.81
N ARG A 157 9.31 19.61 -20.41
CA ARG A 157 9.32 20.54 -19.28
C ARG A 157 8.48 21.78 -19.57
N VAL A 158 8.63 22.38 -20.75
CA VAL A 158 7.83 23.56 -21.12
C VAL A 158 6.34 23.21 -21.22
N LEU A 159 6.01 22.07 -21.83
CA LEU A 159 4.62 21.60 -21.89
C LEU A 159 4.03 21.34 -20.50
N ALA A 160 4.77 20.68 -19.62
CA ALA A 160 4.32 20.46 -18.25
C ALA A 160 4.10 21.78 -17.50
N PHE A 161 4.97 22.76 -17.72
CA PHE A 161 4.82 24.10 -17.14
C PHE A 161 3.56 24.78 -17.66
N ILE A 162 3.32 24.76 -18.98
CA ILE A 162 2.12 25.34 -19.59
C ILE A 162 0.86 24.67 -19.05
N VAL A 163 0.83 23.34 -18.97
CA VAL A 163 -0.31 22.60 -18.42
C VAL A 163 -0.55 22.98 -16.97
N ALA A 164 0.48 22.96 -16.12
CA ALA A 164 0.35 23.36 -14.72
C ALA A 164 -0.15 24.81 -14.59
N PHE A 165 0.35 25.72 -15.42
CA PHE A 165 -0.05 27.12 -15.41
C PHE A 165 -1.50 27.33 -15.85
N LEU A 166 -1.95 26.60 -16.88
CA LEU A 166 -3.33 26.65 -17.36
C LEU A 166 -4.34 26.08 -16.35
N THR A 167 -3.90 25.25 -15.39
CA THR A 167 -4.79 24.75 -14.32
C THR A 167 -5.13 25.79 -13.25
N ILE A 168 -4.36 26.88 -13.16
CA ILE A 168 -4.53 27.96 -12.18
C ILE A 168 -5.88 28.67 -12.35
N PRO A 169 -6.20 29.31 -13.51
CA PRO A 169 -7.42 30.10 -13.67
C PRO A 169 -8.70 29.26 -13.59
N MET A 170 -8.63 27.94 -13.81
CA MET A 170 -9.81 27.08 -13.70
C MET A 170 -10.20 26.77 -12.25
N GLY A 171 -9.37 27.09 -11.26
CA GLY A 171 -9.59 26.67 -9.86
C GLY A 171 -9.49 25.15 -9.65
N TRP A 172 -9.26 24.38 -10.72
CA TRP A 172 -9.03 22.93 -10.71
C TRP A 172 -7.77 22.55 -9.98
N PHE A 173 -6.77 23.44 -10.04
CA PHE A 173 -5.52 23.32 -9.34
C PHE A 173 -5.71 22.97 -7.85
N VAL A 174 -6.45 23.80 -7.12
CA VAL A 174 -6.68 23.61 -5.67
C VAL A 174 -7.41 22.30 -5.40
N LYS A 175 -8.40 21.95 -6.24
CA LYS A 175 -9.16 20.71 -6.10
C LYS A 175 -8.29 19.47 -6.32
N LEU A 176 -7.47 19.47 -7.37
CA LEU A 176 -6.55 18.36 -7.66
C LEU A 176 -5.53 18.19 -6.55
N VAL A 177 -5.02 19.30 -6.03
CA VAL A 177 -4.06 19.31 -4.93
C VAL A 177 -4.70 18.76 -3.67
N TRP A 178 -5.90 19.20 -3.33
CA TRP A 178 -6.61 18.73 -2.15
C TRP A 178 -6.97 17.25 -2.27
N LEU A 179 -7.40 16.81 -3.45
CA LEU A 179 -7.64 15.40 -3.76
C LEU A 179 -6.34 14.59 -3.62
N LEU A 180 -5.23 15.08 -4.20
CA LEU A 180 -3.93 14.41 -4.13
C LEU A 180 -3.44 14.31 -2.69
N PHE A 181 -3.51 15.38 -1.89
CA PHE A 181 -3.11 15.34 -0.49
C PHE A 181 -4.01 14.43 0.35
N SER A 182 -5.32 14.47 0.13
CA SER A 182 -6.26 13.57 0.80
C SER A 182 -5.99 12.11 0.44
N PHE A 183 -5.75 11.84 -0.85
CA PHE A 183 -5.42 10.51 -1.35
C PHE A 183 -4.07 10.04 -0.83
N MET A 184 -3.02 10.88 -0.86
CA MET A 184 -1.70 10.55 -0.31
C MET A 184 -1.76 10.29 1.20
N GLY A 185 -2.55 11.08 1.94
CA GLY A 185 -2.81 10.85 3.36
C GLY A 185 -3.45 9.48 3.59
N ALA A 186 -4.57 9.19 2.95
CA ALA A 186 -5.25 7.91 3.06
C ALA A 186 -4.37 6.73 2.59
N TRP A 187 -3.63 6.91 1.50
CA TRP A 187 -2.72 5.93 0.94
C TRP A 187 -1.56 5.62 1.89
N SER A 188 -1.01 6.64 2.56
CA SER A 188 0.05 6.45 3.55
C SER A 188 -0.41 5.56 4.72
N VAL A 189 -1.66 5.75 5.18
CA VAL A 189 -2.27 4.91 6.21
C VAL A 189 -2.48 3.48 5.69
N ALA A 190 -2.95 3.32 4.46
CA ALA A 190 -3.15 2.00 3.85
C ALA A 190 -1.82 1.23 3.73
N VAL A 191 -0.75 1.89 3.25
CA VAL A 191 0.59 1.32 3.17
C VAL A 191 1.11 0.95 4.56
N PHE A 192 0.93 1.83 5.54
CA PHE A 192 1.32 1.57 6.94
C PHE A 192 0.63 0.31 7.48
N VAL A 193 -0.69 0.19 7.32
CA VAL A 193 -1.46 -0.98 7.76
C VAL A 193 -0.97 -2.25 7.05
N ALA A 194 -0.74 -2.19 5.74
CA ALA A 194 -0.22 -3.33 4.99
C ALA A 194 1.15 -3.77 5.49
N THR A 195 2.10 -2.84 5.66
CA THR A 195 3.43 -3.13 6.20
C THR A 195 3.36 -3.65 7.64
N PHE A 196 2.45 -3.13 8.46
CA PHE A 196 2.24 -3.57 9.83
C PHE A 196 1.71 -5.01 9.91
N VAL A 197 0.66 -5.33 9.15
CA VAL A 197 0.09 -6.69 9.11
C VAL A 197 1.12 -7.69 8.61
N VAL A 198 1.83 -7.35 7.54
CA VAL A 198 2.92 -8.18 7.01
C VAL A 198 4.01 -8.36 8.07
N GLY A 199 4.44 -7.28 8.73
CA GLY A 199 5.45 -7.31 9.79
C GLY A 199 5.06 -8.19 10.97
N ILE A 200 3.80 -8.09 11.45
CA ILE A 200 3.27 -8.96 12.51
C ILE A 200 3.26 -10.41 12.06
N PHE A 201 2.80 -10.69 10.84
CA PHE A 201 2.70 -12.05 10.35
C PHE A 201 4.07 -12.72 10.25
N PHE A 202 5.05 -12.05 9.65
CA PHE A 202 6.42 -12.57 9.54
C PHE A 202 7.11 -12.71 10.90
N ARG A 203 6.89 -11.75 11.81
CA ARG A 203 7.43 -11.83 13.17
C ARG A 203 6.80 -12.99 13.95
N GLY A 204 5.48 -13.11 13.90
CA GLY A 204 4.73 -14.20 14.54
C GLY A 204 5.14 -15.56 14.01
N TYR A 205 5.26 -15.70 12.69
CA TYR A 205 5.75 -16.93 12.06
C TYR A 205 7.18 -17.29 12.49
N SER A 206 8.08 -16.30 12.57
CA SER A 206 9.46 -16.52 13.02
C SER A 206 9.54 -16.98 14.48
N VAL A 207 8.76 -16.36 15.37
CA VAL A 207 8.70 -16.72 16.79
C VAL A 207 8.08 -18.12 16.96
N ALA A 208 6.95 -18.39 16.32
CA ALA A 208 6.29 -19.69 16.36
C ALA A 208 7.22 -20.82 15.87
N LYS A 209 7.97 -20.59 14.78
CA LYS A 209 8.94 -21.56 14.28
C LYS A 209 10.07 -21.83 15.27
N LYS A 210 10.57 -20.79 15.95
CA LYS A 210 11.61 -20.92 16.99
C LYS A 210 11.09 -21.71 18.18
N GLU A 211 9.95 -21.31 18.73
CA GLU A 211 9.32 -22.00 19.87
C GLU A 211 9.00 -23.46 19.53
N TYR A 212 8.46 -23.72 18.33
CA TYR A 212 8.21 -25.08 17.86
C TYR A 212 9.51 -25.89 17.75
N SER A 213 10.59 -25.31 17.22
CA SER A 213 11.88 -26.02 17.13
C SER A 213 12.50 -26.32 18.50
N VAL A 214 12.39 -25.40 19.45
CA VAL A 214 12.87 -25.59 20.83
C VAL A 214 12.04 -26.64 21.55
N ALA A 215 10.71 -26.61 21.38
CA ALA A 215 9.83 -27.65 21.90
C ALA A 215 10.22 -29.02 21.32
N LEU A 216 10.37 -29.13 20.00
CA LEU A 216 10.72 -30.39 19.34
C LEU A 216 12.06 -30.96 19.84
N GLN A 217 13.09 -30.11 19.98
CA GLN A 217 14.38 -30.51 20.55
C GLN A 217 14.26 -30.97 22.01
N THR A 218 13.40 -30.30 22.79
CA THR A 218 13.14 -30.68 24.17
C THR A 218 12.47 -32.05 24.23
N TYR A 219 11.45 -32.30 23.40
CA TYR A 219 10.79 -33.60 23.27
C TYR A 219 11.77 -34.71 22.87
N GLU A 220 12.62 -34.49 21.86
CA GLU A 220 13.62 -35.47 21.45
C GLU A 220 14.64 -35.77 22.56
N SER A 221 15.10 -34.75 23.29
CA SER A 221 16.04 -34.92 24.40
C SER A 221 15.42 -35.71 25.56
N LEU A 222 14.15 -35.43 25.89
CA LEU A 222 13.40 -36.15 26.93
C LEU A 222 13.13 -37.59 26.53
N GLN A 223 12.81 -37.85 25.26
CA GLN A 223 12.63 -39.20 24.74
C GLN A 223 13.92 -40.02 24.85
N LYS A 224 15.06 -39.45 24.46
CA LYS A 224 16.38 -40.09 24.58
C LYS A 224 16.75 -40.37 26.03
N ASP A 225 16.55 -39.41 26.94
CA ASP A 225 16.82 -39.59 28.37
C ASP A 225 15.93 -40.68 28.99
N LEU A 226 14.64 -40.69 28.64
CA LEU A 226 13.71 -41.75 29.05
C LEU A 226 14.14 -43.13 28.54
N GLN A 227 14.51 -43.23 27.26
CA GLN A 227 14.97 -44.49 26.65
C GLN A 227 16.26 -44.98 27.31
N ASN A 228 17.21 -44.08 27.59
CA ASN A 228 18.44 -44.40 28.31
C ASN A 228 18.13 -44.93 29.72
N LYS A 229 17.26 -44.26 30.48
CA LYS A 229 16.87 -44.69 31.83
C LYS A 229 16.11 -46.02 31.83
N LEU A 230 15.23 -46.24 30.86
CA LEU A 230 14.52 -47.51 30.71
C LEU A 230 15.46 -48.65 30.35
N SER A 231 16.40 -48.43 29.42
CA SER A 231 17.41 -49.44 29.07
C SER A 231 18.35 -49.75 30.24
N GLU A 232 18.74 -48.75 31.02
CA GLU A 232 19.52 -48.95 32.25
C GLU A 232 18.73 -49.76 33.29
N LEU A 233 17.45 -49.44 33.48
CA LEU A 233 16.55 -50.17 34.37
C LEU A 233 16.35 -51.62 33.91
N GLN A 234 16.19 -51.86 32.61
CA GLN A 234 16.08 -53.20 32.02
C GLN A 234 17.33 -54.03 32.25
N ARG A 235 18.52 -53.41 32.13
CA ARG A 235 19.80 -54.09 32.37
C ARG A 235 19.98 -54.43 33.86
N LYS A 236 19.55 -53.55 34.76
CA LYS A 236 19.66 -53.74 36.22
C LYS A 236 18.51 -54.54 36.84
N ALA A 237 17.47 -54.87 36.07
CA ALA A 237 16.24 -55.50 36.59
C ALA A 237 16.50 -56.81 37.36
N ASP A 238 17.51 -57.59 36.96
CA ASP A 238 17.86 -58.85 37.63
C ASP A 238 18.56 -58.67 38.98
N GLU A 239 19.21 -57.52 39.18
CA GLU A 239 19.98 -57.19 40.39
C GLU A 239 19.15 -56.42 41.41
N LEU A 240 18.06 -55.78 40.97
CA LEU A 240 17.23 -54.93 41.83
C LEU A 240 16.25 -55.74 42.67
N SER A 241 16.01 -55.25 43.90
CA SER A 241 14.95 -55.74 44.78
C SER A 241 13.56 -55.32 44.27
N GLN A 242 12.50 -55.93 44.81
CA GLN A 242 11.13 -55.56 44.47
C GLN A 242 10.86 -54.06 44.67
N GLU A 243 11.28 -53.55 45.82
CA GLU A 243 11.03 -52.17 46.24
C GLU A 243 11.80 -51.17 45.37
N ASP A 244 13.03 -51.53 44.95
CA ASP A 244 13.82 -50.67 44.08
C ASP A 244 13.25 -50.57 42.66
N ILE A 245 12.72 -51.68 42.13
CA ILE A 245 12.05 -51.69 40.82
C ILE A 245 10.81 -50.80 40.86
N GLU A 246 9.95 -50.96 41.86
CA GLU A 246 8.75 -50.13 42.02
C GLU A 246 9.11 -48.66 42.18
N ARG A 247 10.11 -48.34 43.02
CA ARG A 247 10.56 -46.96 43.25
C ARG A 247 11.07 -46.31 41.97
N GLU A 248 11.91 -46.99 41.20
CA GLU A 248 12.46 -46.42 39.95
C GLU A 248 11.40 -46.30 38.86
N VAL A 249 10.51 -47.28 38.69
CA VAL A 249 9.42 -47.19 37.71
C VAL A 249 8.44 -46.08 38.09
N ASN A 250 8.10 -45.94 39.37
CA ASN A 250 7.25 -44.83 39.84
C ASN A 250 7.93 -43.48 39.66
N ARG A 251 9.24 -43.36 39.91
CA ARG A 251 10.01 -42.13 39.64
C ARG A 251 10.00 -41.76 38.16
N LEU A 252 10.11 -42.74 37.27
CA LEU A 252 9.99 -42.52 35.83
C LEU A 252 8.56 -42.11 35.43
N ALA A 253 7.54 -42.74 36.02
CA ALA A 253 6.14 -42.37 35.76
C ALA A 253 5.79 -40.98 36.30
N GLU A 254 6.33 -40.56 37.43
CA GLU A 254 6.15 -39.20 37.95
C GLU A 254 6.83 -38.17 37.06
N LYS A 255 8.07 -38.45 36.63
CA LYS A 255 8.86 -37.52 35.82
C LYS A 255 8.40 -37.43 34.35
N TYR A 256 8.00 -38.55 33.74
CA TYR A 256 7.68 -38.62 32.30
C TYR A 256 6.24 -39.03 31.99
N GLY A 257 5.44 -39.50 32.96
CA GLY A 257 4.11 -40.05 32.72
C GLY A 257 3.07 -39.03 32.22
N GLY A 258 3.32 -37.73 32.42
CA GLY A 258 2.51 -36.67 31.80
C GLY A 258 2.73 -36.53 30.29
N LEU A 259 3.91 -36.89 29.79
CA LEU A 259 4.29 -36.84 28.38
C LEU A 259 4.14 -38.20 27.68
N TYR A 260 4.38 -39.29 28.42
CA TYR A 260 4.35 -40.66 27.92
C TYR A 260 3.43 -41.51 28.81
N PRO A 261 2.13 -41.61 28.47
CA PRO A 261 1.15 -42.38 29.26
C PRO A 261 1.55 -43.84 29.46
N THR A 262 2.26 -44.43 28.49
CA THR A 262 2.77 -45.82 28.55
C THR A 262 3.70 -46.08 29.72
N VAL A 263 4.46 -45.07 30.17
CA VAL A 263 5.33 -45.18 31.36
C VAL A 263 4.49 -45.21 32.65
N LYS A 264 3.38 -44.47 32.68
CA LYS A 264 2.42 -44.51 33.80
C LYS A 264 1.68 -45.84 33.85
N ASP A 265 1.33 -46.39 32.70
CA ASP A 265 0.73 -47.73 32.61
C ASP A 265 1.72 -48.83 33.03
N LEU A 266 3.00 -48.69 32.67
CA LEU A 266 4.06 -49.58 33.14
C LEU A 266 4.14 -49.55 34.67
N ALA A 267 4.15 -48.36 35.28
CA ALA A 267 4.16 -48.23 36.73
C ALA A 267 2.96 -48.91 37.39
N ALA A 268 1.75 -48.68 36.88
CA ALA A 268 0.55 -49.32 37.38
C ALA A 268 0.63 -50.86 37.29
N LYS A 269 1.13 -51.39 36.16
CA LYS A 269 1.31 -52.84 35.97
C LYS A 269 2.38 -53.42 36.90
N VAL A 270 3.50 -52.72 37.11
CA VAL A 270 4.58 -53.13 37.99
C VAL A 270 4.13 -53.13 39.46
N VAL A 271 3.36 -52.12 39.89
CA VAL A 271 2.78 -52.09 41.25
C VAL A 271 1.75 -53.20 41.45
N GLY A 272 0.95 -53.52 40.43
CA GLY A 272 -0.07 -54.56 40.49
C GLY A 272 0.45 -56.02 40.42
N ALA A 273 1.69 -56.24 40.00
CA ALA A 273 2.29 -57.57 39.89
C ALA A 273 2.62 -58.16 41.28
N LYS A 274 2.42 -59.47 41.44
CA LYS A 274 2.50 -60.13 42.76
C LYS A 274 3.89 -60.67 43.11
N SER A 275 4.72 -60.94 42.11
CA SER A 275 6.07 -61.48 42.31
C SER A 275 7.15 -60.57 41.70
N VAL A 276 8.37 -60.69 42.22
CA VAL A 276 9.53 -59.95 41.70
C VAL A 276 9.83 -60.35 40.26
N ASP A 277 9.71 -61.63 39.92
CA ASP A 277 9.95 -62.13 38.57
C ASP A 277 8.94 -61.59 37.55
N GLU A 278 7.68 -61.43 37.95
CA GLU A 278 6.64 -60.82 37.12
C GLU A 278 6.94 -59.33 36.86
N LYS A 279 7.40 -58.59 37.88
CA LYS A 279 7.84 -57.18 37.73
C LYS A 279 9.03 -57.04 36.80
N ARG A 280 10.04 -57.91 36.98
CA ARG A 280 11.22 -57.95 36.10
C ARG A 280 10.84 -58.22 34.66
N LYS A 281 9.94 -59.19 34.43
CA LYS A 281 9.42 -59.51 33.10
C LYS A 281 8.72 -58.31 32.47
N LEU A 282 7.83 -57.64 33.19
CA LEU A 282 7.12 -56.44 32.70
C LEU A 282 8.08 -55.31 32.31
N VAL A 283 9.13 -55.05 33.11
CA VAL A 283 10.15 -54.04 32.80
C VAL A 283 10.98 -54.42 31.57
N LYS A 284 11.41 -55.69 31.47
CA LYS A 284 12.21 -56.20 30.34
C LYS A 284 11.45 -56.23 29.01
N GLU A 285 10.17 -56.56 29.06
CA GLU A 285 9.33 -56.64 27.86
C GLU A 285 8.79 -55.27 27.41
N PHE A 286 8.89 -54.24 28.27
CA PHE A 286 8.43 -52.90 27.94
C PHE A 286 9.24 -52.30 26.79
N LYS A 287 8.53 -51.82 25.77
CA LYS A 287 9.11 -51.05 24.66
C LYS A 287 8.40 -49.71 24.60
N LEU A 288 9.19 -48.64 24.53
CA LEU A 288 8.68 -47.31 24.24
C LEU A 288 8.32 -47.28 22.75
N SER A 289 7.02 -47.35 22.45
CA SER A 289 6.46 -47.25 21.09
C SER A 289 6.35 -45.79 20.64
#